data_AF-A0A5E6P4G8-F1
#
_entry.id   AF-A0A5E6P4G8-F1
#
_cell.length_a   1.000
_cell.length_b   1.000
_cell.length_c   1.000
_cell.angle_alpha   90.00
_cell.angle_beta   90.00
_cell.angle_gamma   90.00
#
_symmetry.space_group_name_H-M   'P 1'
#
loop_
_entity.id
_entity.type
_entity.pdbx_description
1 polymer ?
#
loop_
_entity_poly.entity_id
_entity_poly.type
_entity_poly.pdbx_seq_one_letter_code
_entity_poly.pdbx_strand_id
1 'polypeptide(L)'
;MSGWGVRVIVLLLVVGSYWLTYQHGRSVERTEAGLVSAQRDSGDRLAEVLGERDARAEEQRRAQAQEEARAHAHEERTIADVGAAGADAAGQRLRDDGDKLAATVSCPGTDTAAIARGQAATRAAMVLSDLLARADARAGELAKAYDRALIAGRQCEREYSGMSLIR
;
A
#
# COMPACT_ATOMS: atom_id res chain seq x y z
N MET A 1 39.44 87.21 -21.67
CA MET A 1 39.55 85.99 -20.83
C MET A 1 41.00 85.55 -20.84
N SER A 2 41.66 85.42 -19.68
CA SER A 2 43.05 84.96 -19.62
C SER A 2 43.12 83.53 -20.18
N GLY A 3 44.18 83.20 -20.93
CA GLY A 3 44.35 81.86 -21.52
C GLY A 3 44.32 80.71 -20.51
N TRP A 4 44.46 81.03 -19.22
CA TRP A 4 44.32 80.08 -18.11
C TRP A 4 42.86 79.64 -17.86
N GLY A 5 41.89 80.56 -17.93
CA GLY A 5 40.47 80.23 -17.72
C GLY A 5 39.92 79.27 -18.78
N VAL A 6 40.33 79.45 -20.05
CA VAL A 6 39.94 78.55 -21.15
C VAL A 6 40.51 77.15 -20.95
N ARG A 7 41.77 77.03 -20.49
CA ARG A 7 42.41 75.73 -20.23
C ARG A 7 41.72 74.95 -19.11
N VAL A 8 41.28 75.64 -18.05
CA VAL A 8 40.55 75.00 -16.93
C VAL A 8 39.19 74.47 -17.41
N ILE A 9 38.47 75.25 -18.22
CA ILE A 9 37.17 74.82 -18.78
C ILE A 9 37.35 73.58 -19.66
N VAL A 10 38.35 73.57 -20.53
CA VAL A 10 38.64 72.41 -21.39
C VAL A 10 38.96 71.16 -20.56
N LEU A 11 39.78 71.29 -19.51
CA LEU A 11 40.08 70.18 -18.59
C LEU A 11 38.82 69.64 -17.91
N LEU A 12 37.95 70.51 -17.41
CA LEU A 12 36.70 70.08 -16.76
C LEU A 12 35.76 69.36 -17.74
N LEU A 13 35.68 69.81 -18.99
CA LEU A 13 34.89 69.13 -20.01
C LEU A 13 35.43 67.74 -20.34
N VAL A 14 36.75 67.58 -20.40
CA VAL A 14 37.39 66.27 -20.61
C VAL A 14 37.16 65.32 -19.43
N VAL A 15 37.31 65.81 -18.20
CA VAL A 15 37.06 65.00 -17.00
C VAL A 15 35.58 64.65 -16.87
N GLY A 16 34.69 65.61 -17.14
CA GLY A 16 33.24 65.40 -17.10
C GLY A 16 32.75 64.40 -18.15
N SER A 17 33.28 64.45 -19.37
CA SER A 17 32.94 63.48 -20.42
C SER A 17 33.42 62.08 -20.09
N TYR A 18 34.66 61.94 -19.58
CA TYR A 18 35.19 60.66 -19.11
C TYR A 18 34.40 60.09 -17.92
N TRP A 19 34.01 60.94 -16.97
CA TRP A 19 33.18 60.53 -15.84
C TRP A 19 31.80 60.04 -16.28
N LEU A 20 31.17 60.76 -17.23
CA LEU A 20 29.85 60.41 -17.75
C LEU A 20 29.90 59.06 -18.49
N THR A 21 30.90 58.82 -19.33
CA THR A 21 31.04 57.53 -20.04
C THR A 21 31.32 56.38 -19.07
N TYR A 22 32.13 56.61 -18.04
CA TYR A 22 32.37 55.61 -16.99
C TYR A 22 31.10 55.26 -16.20
N GLN A 23 30.34 56.26 -15.76
CA GLN A 23 29.07 56.05 -15.06
C GLN A 23 28.04 55.37 -15.94
N HIS A 24 27.98 55.74 -17.22
CA HIS A 24 27.10 55.11 -18.18
C HIS A 24 27.43 53.62 -18.36
N GLY A 25 28.71 53.28 -18.57
CA GLY A 25 29.16 51.88 -18.64
C GLY A 25 28.81 51.08 -17.37
N ARG A 26 29.06 51.66 -16.19
CA ARG A 26 28.68 51.02 -14.90
C ARG A 26 27.17 50.82 -14.75
N SER A 27 26.35 51.73 -15.28
CA SER A 27 24.90 51.59 -15.22
C SER A 27 24.39 50.47 -16.12
N VAL A 28 24.92 50.35 -17.34
CA VAL A 28 24.58 49.30 -18.31
C VAL A 28 24.94 47.92 -17.74
N GLU A 29 26.16 47.74 -17.25
CA GLU A 29 26.62 46.49 -16.63
C GLU A 29 25.74 46.05 -15.46
N ARG A 30 25.30 47.00 -14.61
CA ARG A 30 24.38 46.70 -13.50
C ARG A 30 23.00 46.28 -13.99
N THR A 31 22.49 46.93 -15.03
CA THR A 31 21.18 46.57 -15.59
C THR A 31 21.22 45.21 -16.28
N GLU A 32 22.26 44.91 -17.05
CA GLU A 32 22.44 43.62 -17.70
C GLU A 32 22.62 42.50 -16.66
N ALA A 33 23.48 42.73 -15.66
CA ALA A 33 23.64 41.79 -14.55
C ALA A 33 22.32 41.54 -13.81
N GLY A 34 21.53 42.60 -13.57
CA GLY A 34 20.22 42.51 -12.91
C GLY A 34 19.17 41.76 -13.74
N LEU A 35 19.18 41.93 -15.06
CA LEU A 35 18.27 41.20 -15.97
C LEU A 35 18.63 39.70 -15.99
N VAL A 36 19.92 39.37 -16.09
CA VAL A 36 20.36 37.97 -16.11
C VAL A 36 20.10 37.31 -14.76
N SER A 37 20.31 37.99 -13.63
CA SER A 37 19.96 37.46 -12.31
C SER A 37 18.46 37.25 -12.16
N ALA A 38 17.63 38.22 -12.56
CA ALA A 38 16.18 38.08 -12.50
C ALA A 38 15.67 36.92 -13.38
N GLN A 39 16.27 36.72 -14.55
CA GLN A 39 15.95 35.59 -15.42
C GLN A 39 16.31 34.24 -14.76
N ARG A 40 17.49 34.14 -14.13
CA ARG A 40 17.88 32.94 -13.37
C ARG A 40 16.96 32.69 -12.19
N ASP A 41 16.69 33.70 -11.37
CA ASP A 41 15.78 33.58 -10.22
C ASP A 41 14.39 33.11 -10.64
N SER A 42 13.89 33.60 -11.79
CA SER A 42 12.61 33.15 -12.33
C SER A 42 12.64 31.69 -12.79
N GLY A 43 13.74 31.25 -13.41
CA GLY A 43 13.95 29.86 -13.81
C GLY A 43 14.07 28.93 -12.61
N ASP A 44 14.82 29.35 -11.59
CA ASP A 44 15.04 28.59 -10.36
C ASP A 44 13.72 28.42 -9.59
N ARG A 45 12.91 29.48 -9.47
CA ARG A 45 11.57 29.38 -8.87
C ARG A 45 10.63 28.48 -9.66
N LEU A 46 10.68 28.54 -10.99
CA LEU A 46 9.86 27.64 -11.81
C LEU A 46 10.29 26.18 -11.62
N ALA A 47 11.60 25.92 -11.60
CA ALA A 47 12.16 24.59 -11.37
C ALA A 47 11.80 24.06 -9.98
N GLU A 48 11.83 24.89 -8.95
CA GLU A 48 11.40 24.55 -7.59
C GLU A 48 9.92 24.17 -7.54
N VAL A 49 9.04 24.99 -8.13
CA VAL A 49 7.59 24.71 -8.15
C VAL A 49 7.28 23.44 -8.94
N LEU A 50 7.94 23.20 -10.07
CA LEU A 50 7.79 21.96 -10.84
C LEU A 50 8.28 20.76 -10.04
N GLY A 51 9.45 20.86 -9.39
CA GLY A 51 10.00 19.82 -8.54
C GLY A 51 9.07 19.47 -7.37
N GLU A 52 8.48 20.47 -6.70
CA GLU A 52 7.48 20.24 -5.66
C GLU A 52 6.22 19.55 -6.18
N ARG A 53 5.75 19.92 -7.38
CA ARG A 53 4.57 19.32 -8.00
C ARG A 53 4.81 17.86 -8.34
N ASP A 54 5.97 17.56 -8.92
CA ASP A 54 6.36 16.19 -9.26
C ASP A 54 6.53 15.33 -7.99
N ALA A 55 7.16 15.88 -6.95
CA ALA A 55 7.29 15.20 -5.66
C ALA A 55 5.92 14.91 -5.02
N ARG A 56 5.02 15.90 -4.97
CA ARG A 56 3.66 15.69 -4.45
C ARG A 56 2.85 14.71 -5.29
N ALA A 57 3.00 14.73 -6.62
CA ALA A 57 2.32 13.77 -7.50
C ALA A 57 2.81 12.34 -7.25
N GLU A 58 4.11 12.16 -7.03
CA GLU A 58 4.70 10.87 -6.69
C GLU A 58 4.25 10.37 -5.32
N GLU A 59 4.22 11.25 -4.31
CA GLU A 59 3.66 10.94 -3.00
C GLU A 59 2.18 10.54 -3.07
N GLN A 60 1.38 11.27 -3.86
CA GLN A 60 -0.03 10.94 -4.08
C GLN A 60 -0.21 9.59 -4.77
N ARG A 61 0.61 9.28 -5.78
CA ARG A 61 0.58 7.96 -6.44
C ARG A 61 0.88 6.84 -5.46
N ARG A 62 1.91 7.00 -4.61
CA ARG A 62 2.26 6.01 -3.59
C ARG A 62 1.17 5.86 -2.54
N ALA A 63 0.56 6.97 -2.10
CA ALA A 63 -0.54 6.94 -1.15
C ALA A 63 -1.78 6.23 -1.73
N GLN A 64 -2.15 6.50 -2.98
CA GLN A 64 -3.24 5.82 -3.66
C GLN A 64 -3.00 4.32 -3.80
N ALA A 65 -1.80 3.92 -4.26
CA ALA A 65 -1.44 2.51 -4.37
C ALA A 65 -1.49 1.78 -3.01
N GLN A 66 -1.10 2.46 -1.93
CA GLN A 66 -1.22 1.91 -0.57
C GLN A 66 -2.67 1.81 -0.11
N GLU A 67 -3.50 2.81 -0.39
CA GLU A 67 -4.91 2.80 -0.03
C GLU A 67 -5.67 1.70 -0.78
N GLU A 68 -5.42 1.53 -2.08
CA GLU A 68 -5.98 0.46 -2.90
C GLU A 68 -5.56 -0.92 -2.38
N ALA A 69 -4.26 -1.11 -2.05
CA ALA A 69 -3.78 -2.35 -1.48
C ALA A 69 -4.42 -2.66 -0.11
N ARG A 70 -4.66 -1.63 0.72
CA ARG A 70 -5.36 -1.77 2.00
C ARG A 70 -6.83 -2.14 1.78
N ALA A 71 -7.53 -1.45 0.88
CA ALA A 71 -8.93 -1.72 0.58
C ALA A 71 -9.12 -3.16 0.07
N HIS A 72 -8.28 -3.60 -0.87
CA HIS A 72 -8.29 -4.97 -1.37
C HIS A 72 -8.01 -6.00 -0.27
N ALA A 73 -7.01 -5.74 0.58
CA ALA A 73 -6.72 -6.63 1.72
C ALA A 73 -7.86 -6.68 2.75
N HIS A 74 -8.57 -5.56 2.96
CA HIS A 74 -9.75 -5.53 3.83
C HIS A 74 -10.93 -6.32 3.23
N GLU A 75 -11.15 -6.22 1.93
CA GLU A 75 -12.18 -6.99 1.23
C GLU A 75 -11.90 -8.50 1.29
N GLU A 76 -10.66 -8.91 0.98
CA GLU A 76 -10.25 -10.32 1.08
C GLU A 76 -10.42 -10.88 2.50
N ARG A 77 -10.04 -10.10 3.53
CA ARG A 77 -10.25 -10.49 4.93
C ARG A 77 -11.72 -10.65 5.27
N THR A 78 -12.56 -9.72 4.81
CA THR A 78 -14.01 -9.78 5.06
C THR A 78 -14.63 -11.03 4.42
N ILE A 79 -14.24 -11.36 3.19
CA ILE A 79 -14.68 -12.59 2.51
C ILE A 79 -14.23 -13.83 3.28
N ALA A 80 -12.97 -13.87 3.73
CA ALA A 80 -12.43 -14.97 4.52
C ALA A 80 -13.16 -15.13 5.86
N ASP A 81 -13.44 -14.03 6.57
CA ASP A 81 -14.16 -14.02 7.85
C ASP A 81 -15.61 -14.52 7.69
N VAL A 82 -16.31 -14.07 6.64
CA VAL A 82 -17.67 -14.56 6.32
C VAL A 82 -17.63 -16.04 5.97
N GLY A 83 -16.64 -16.48 5.18
CA GLY A 83 -16.43 -17.88 4.84
C GLY A 83 -16.19 -18.76 6.08
N ALA A 84 -15.33 -18.30 7.00
CA ALA A 84 -15.04 -18.98 8.26
C ALA A 84 -16.29 -19.08 9.14
N ALA A 85 -17.03 -17.98 9.33
CA ALA A 85 -18.29 -18.00 10.07
C ALA A 85 -19.33 -18.95 9.45
N GLY A 86 -19.41 -19.00 8.12
CA GLY A 86 -20.26 -19.94 7.39
C GLY A 86 -19.89 -21.40 7.62
N ALA A 87 -18.59 -21.71 7.62
CA ALA A 87 -18.07 -23.04 7.92
C ALA A 87 -18.35 -23.44 9.39
N ASP A 88 -18.12 -22.54 10.34
CA ASP A 88 -18.40 -22.77 11.76
C ASP A 88 -19.90 -23.04 12.00
N ALA A 89 -20.78 -22.25 11.37
CA ALA A 89 -22.22 -22.44 11.45
C ALA A 89 -22.67 -23.77 10.83
N ALA A 90 -22.07 -24.18 9.71
CA ALA A 90 -22.34 -25.49 9.11
C ALA A 90 -21.86 -26.64 10.01
N GLY A 91 -20.68 -26.51 10.61
CA GLY A 91 -20.14 -27.47 11.57
C GLY A 91 -21.02 -27.59 12.82
N GLN A 92 -21.54 -26.49 13.35
CA GLN A 92 -22.46 -26.51 14.49
C GLN A 92 -23.76 -27.23 14.14
N ARG A 93 -24.37 -26.93 12.99
CA ARG A 93 -25.59 -27.65 12.55
C ARG A 93 -25.36 -29.15 12.41
N LEU A 94 -24.21 -29.55 11.86
CA LEU A 94 -23.87 -30.97 11.72
C LEU A 94 -23.74 -31.67 13.07
N ARG A 95 -23.15 -31.00 14.07
CA ARG A 95 -23.08 -31.51 15.45
C ARG A 95 -24.47 -31.63 16.07
N ASP A 96 -25.29 -30.58 15.96
CA ASP A 96 -26.66 -30.56 16.50
C ASP A 96 -27.54 -31.68 15.88
N ASP A 97 -27.46 -31.87 14.56
CA ASP A 97 -28.16 -32.94 13.85
C ASP A 97 -27.65 -34.33 14.28
N GLY A 98 -26.34 -34.47 14.51
CA GLY A 98 -25.71 -35.67 15.05
C GLY A 98 -26.20 -36.01 16.47
N ASP A 99 -26.26 -35.02 17.36
CA ASP A 99 -26.76 -35.18 18.72
C ASP A 99 -28.26 -35.54 18.73
N LYS A 100 -29.05 -34.91 17.86
CA LYS A 100 -30.48 -35.24 17.68
C LYS A 100 -30.67 -36.67 17.17
N LEU A 101 -29.84 -37.13 16.24
CA LEU A 101 -29.87 -38.51 15.77
C LEU A 101 -29.48 -39.48 16.90
N ALA A 102 -28.44 -39.18 17.67
CA ALA A 102 -28.05 -39.99 18.82
C ALA A 102 -29.17 -40.09 19.87
N ALA A 103 -29.85 -38.97 20.16
CA ALA A 103 -30.98 -38.93 21.09
C ALA A 103 -32.19 -39.75 20.60
N THR A 104 -32.54 -39.68 19.30
CA THR A 104 -33.66 -40.46 18.75
C THR A 104 -33.38 -41.96 18.76
N VAL A 105 -32.14 -42.40 18.50
CA VAL A 105 -31.73 -43.81 18.58
C VAL A 105 -31.65 -44.31 20.03
N SER A 106 -31.40 -43.42 21.00
CA SER A 106 -31.27 -43.77 22.42
C SER A 106 -32.60 -44.01 23.15
N CYS A 107 -33.77 -43.77 22.54
CA CYS A 107 -35.10 -44.06 23.12
C CYS A 107 -35.62 -45.41 22.60
N PRO A 108 -35.45 -46.53 23.33
CA PRO A 108 -35.90 -47.82 22.87
C PRO A 108 -37.40 -47.97 23.15
N GLY A 109 -38.18 -48.39 22.16
CA GLY A 109 -39.50 -48.96 22.42
C GLY A 109 -39.39 -50.22 23.29
N THR A 110 -40.50 -50.73 23.81
CA THR A 110 -40.58 -51.87 24.76
C THR A 110 -40.10 -53.22 24.22
N ASP A 111 -39.63 -53.29 22.97
CA ASP A 111 -39.19 -54.51 22.31
C ASP A 111 -37.69 -54.76 22.54
N THR A 112 -37.37 -55.73 23.39
CA THR A 112 -36.01 -56.06 23.87
C THR A 112 -35.01 -56.37 22.75
N ALA A 113 -35.46 -56.93 21.63
CA ALA A 113 -34.61 -57.17 20.45
C ALA A 113 -34.28 -55.87 19.71
N ALA A 114 -35.19 -54.89 19.72
CA ALA A 114 -34.95 -53.55 19.20
C ALA A 114 -34.00 -52.76 20.13
N ILE A 115 -34.06 -52.96 21.45
CA ILE A 115 -33.12 -52.36 22.41
C ILE A 115 -31.69 -52.85 22.18
N ALA A 116 -31.49 -54.16 22.01
CA ALA A 116 -30.16 -54.74 21.76
C ALA A 116 -29.57 -54.26 20.42
N ARG A 117 -30.38 -54.20 19.36
CA ARG A 117 -29.98 -53.59 18.08
C ARG A 117 -29.71 -52.09 18.20
N GLY A 118 -30.50 -51.37 18.99
CA GLY A 118 -30.32 -49.95 19.30
C GLY A 118 -28.98 -49.68 19.99
N GLN A 119 -28.61 -50.44 21.02
CA GLN A 119 -27.33 -50.27 21.73
C GLN A 119 -26.10 -50.45 20.83
N ALA A 120 -26.14 -51.43 19.92
CA ALA A 120 -25.06 -51.63 18.94
C ALA A 120 -24.98 -50.43 17.98
N ALA A 121 -26.12 -49.92 17.52
CA ALA A 121 -26.20 -48.72 16.67
C ALA A 121 -25.72 -47.45 17.38
N THR A 122 -26.06 -47.24 18.66
CA THR A 122 -25.58 -46.08 19.44
C THR A 122 -24.07 -46.11 19.63
N ARG A 123 -23.47 -47.29 19.91
CA ARG A 123 -22.01 -47.43 19.99
C ARG A 123 -21.35 -47.13 18.65
N ALA A 124 -21.91 -47.63 17.55
CA ALA A 124 -21.41 -47.31 16.22
C ALA A 124 -21.50 -45.81 15.89
N ALA A 125 -22.60 -45.14 16.28
CA ALA A 125 -22.79 -43.70 16.12
C ALA A 125 -21.79 -42.88 16.96
N MET A 126 -21.51 -43.28 18.20
CA MET A 126 -20.48 -42.64 19.02
C MET A 126 -19.07 -42.77 18.42
N VAL A 127 -18.73 -43.91 17.84
CA VAL A 127 -17.44 -44.09 17.16
C VAL A 127 -17.39 -43.27 15.87
N LEU A 128 -18.47 -43.25 15.09
CA LEU A 128 -18.56 -42.43 13.87
C LEU A 128 -18.42 -40.93 14.16
N SER A 129 -19.05 -40.43 15.23
CA SER A 129 -18.93 -39.02 15.63
C SER A 129 -17.51 -38.65 16.10
N ASP A 130 -16.84 -39.48 16.90
CA ASP A 130 -15.44 -39.28 17.28
C ASP A 130 -14.50 -39.33 16.05
N LEU A 131 -14.72 -40.28 15.13
CA LEU A 131 -13.96 -40.33 13.88
C LEU A 131 -14.18 -39.09 13.01
N LEU A 132 -15.42 -38.60 12.92
CA LEU A 132 -15.75 -37.40 12.15
C LEU A 132 -15.08 -36.16 12.76
N ALA A 133 -15.12 -36.02 14.10
CA ALA A 133 -14.45 -34.93 14.80
C ALA A 133 -12.92 -34.94 14.58
N ARG A 134 -12.29 -36.13 14.63
CA ARG A 134 -10.84 -36.28 14.37
C ARG A 134 -10.50 -36.00 12.91
N ALA A 135 -11.36 -36.43 11.97
CA ALA A 135 -11.17 -36.18 10.54
C ALA A 135 -11.28 -34.68 10.23
N ASP A 136 -12.28 -34.00 10.78
CA ASP A 136 -12.48 -32.56 10.63
C ASP A 136 -11.30 -31.75 11.22
N ALA A 137 -10.85 -32.11 12.44
CA ALA A 137 -9.67 -31.49 13.05
C ALA A 137 -8.41 -31.66 12.18
N ARG A 138 -8.23 -32.85 11.56
CA ARG A 138 -7.09 -33.10 10.66
C ARG A 138 -7.22 -32.35 9.34
N ALA A 139 -8.42 -32.24 8.80
CA ALA A 139 -8.69 -31.43 7.61
C ALA A 139 -8.35 -29.95 7.87
N GLY A 140 -8.74 -29.42 9.04
CA GLY A 140 -8.41 -28.05 9.46
C GLY A 140 -6.90 -27.79 9.59
N GLU A 141 -6.15 -28.72 10.17
CA GLU A 141 -4.69 -28.59 10.26
C GLU A 141 -4.02 -28.67 8.87
N LEU A 142 -4.51 -29.53 7.98
CA LEU A 142 -4.02 -29.61 6.59
C LEU A 142 -4.33 -28.33 5.81
N ALA A 143 -5.53 -27.76 5.96
CA ALA A 143 -5.91 -26.51 5.33
C ALA A 143 -4.96 -25.37 5.75
N LYS A 144 -4.72 -25.20 7.06
CA LYS A 144 -3.76 -24.20 7.57
C LYS A 144 -2.35 -24.40 7.03
N ALA A 145 -1.88 -25.65 6.92
CA ALA A 145 -0.57 -25.94 6.37
C ALA A 145 -0.49 -25.59 4.87
N TYR A 146 -1.53 -25.91 4.11
CA TYR A 146 -1.65 -25.56 2.70
C TYR A 146 -1.68 -24.05 2.47
N ASP A 147 -2.46 -23.30 3.26
CA ASP A 147 -2.53 -21.84 3.15
C ASP A 147 -1.17 -21.20 3.39
N ARG A 148 -0.44 -21.65 4.42
CA ARG A 148 0.93 -21.17 4.68
C ARG A 148 1.88 -21.50 3.54
N ALA A 149 1.79 -22.70 2.97
CA ALA A 149 2.61 -23.11 1.83
C ALA A 149 2.30 -22.28 0.58
N LEU A 150 1.01 -21.98 0.33
CA LEU A 150 0.56 -21.15 -0.78
C LEU A 150 1.06 -19.70 -0.64
N ILE A 151 0.97 -19.12 0.57
CA ILE A 151 1.49 -17.78 0.87
C ILE A 151 3.00 -17.73 0.63
N ALA A 152 3.75 -18.71 1.16
CA ALA A 152 5.19 -18.79 0.96
C ALA A 152 5.56 -18.95 -0.52
N GLY A 153 4.85 -19.81 -1.26
CA GLY A 153 5.04 -20.01 -2.70
C GLY A 153 4.81 -18.72 -3.50
N ARG A 154 3.71 -18.01 -3.25
CA ARG A 154 3.43 -16.71 -3.87
C ARG A 154 4.46 -15.64 -3.53
N GLN A 155 5.07 -15.69 -2.33
CA GLN A 155 6.17 -14.80 -2.01
C GLN A 155 7.40 -15.13 -2.86
N CYS A 156 7.79 -16.40 -2.94
CA CYS A 156 8.91 -16.84 -3.77
C CYS A 156 8.73 -16.44 -5.25
N GLU A 157 7.53 -16.60 -5.82
CA GLU A 157 7.22 -16.19 -7.19
C GLU A 157 7.36 -14.68 -7.41
N ARG A 158 6.92 -13.86 -6.45
CA ARG A 158 7.05 -12.40 -6.50
C ARG A 158 8.52 -11.96 -6.45
N GLU A 159 9.31 -12.55 -5.55
CA GLU A 159 10.75 -12.28 -5.47
C GLU A 159 11.47 -12.67 -6.76
N TYR A 160 11.17 -13.86 -7.30
CA TYR A 160 11.75 -14.33 -8.57
C TYR A 160 11.37 -13.42 -9.75
N SER A 161 10.10 -13.04 -9.85
CA SER A 161 9.61 -12.14 -10.90
C SER A 161 10.30 -10.77 -10.81
N GLY A 162 10.45 -10.23 -9.59
CA GLY A 162 11.17 -8.98 -9.34
C GLY A 162 12.64 -9.05 -9.76
N MET A 163 13.34 -10.16 -9.44
CA MET A 163 14.72 -10.37 -9.90
C MET A 163 14.81 -10.50 -11.43
N SER A 164 13.82 -11.12 -12.08
CA SER A 164 13.80 -11.33 -13.53
C SER A 164 13.51 -10.05 -14.34
N LEU A 165 12.77 -9.10 -13.75
CA LEU A 165 12.40 -7.82 -14.38
C LEU A 165 13.49 -6.74 -14.28
N ILE A 166 14.51 -6.93 -13.43
CA ILE A 166 15.60 -5.97 -13.23
C ILE A 166 16.76 -6.20 -14.23
N ARG A 167 16.65 -7.17 -15.15
CA ARG A 167 17.61 -7.40 -16.24
C ARG A 167 17.16 -6.73 -17.53
#